data_AF-A0A534Z5V5-F1
#
_entry.id   AF-A0A534Z5V5-F1
#
_cell.length_a   1.000
_cell.length_b   1.000
_cell.length_c   1.000
_cell.angle_alpha   90.00
_cell.angle_beta   90.00
_cell.angle_gamma   90.00
#
_symmetry.space_group_name_H-M   'P 1'
#
loop_
_entity.id
_entity.type
_entity.pdbx_description
1 polymer ?
#
loop_
_entity_poly.entity_id
_entity_poly.type
_entity_poly.pdbx_seq_one_letter_code
_entity_poly.pdbx_strand_id
1 'polypeptide(L)'
;MLPPGSGRVIGGGGLNVILKVPGGDPAVASTFEIVVPPGFDVGAHVHSAAQELFYVLEGELDLLAFEPQSRSQPDWHEWRSRSGQRFLRGGPGSLLFIPPGCPHAFANPTKEPARVLFQAAPSGHEDYLDELAAMLRAAEGRPDPDKVAELRRRYAYVERVLCPGRGRWRPDLVPPDLDDDQSER
;
A
#
# COMPACT_ATOMS: atom_id res chain seq x y z
N MET A 1 -2.31 -15.94 -19.43
CA MET A 1 -0.89 -15.82 -19.01
C MET A 1 -0.45 -14.40 -19.28
N LEU A 2 0.22 -13.75 -18.32
CA LEU A 2 0.85 -12.45 -18.51
C LEU A 2 2.38 -12.62 -18.41
N PRO A 3 3.17 -12.04 -19.34
CA PRO A 3 4.62 -11.93 -19.16
C PRO A 3 5.00 -11.06 -17.96
N PRO A 4 6.26 -11.14 -17.48
CA PRO A 4 6.81 -10.19 -16.51
C PRO A 4 6.57 -8.74 -16.96
N GLY A 5 6.26 -7.84 -16.02
CA GLY A 5 5.97 -6.43 -16.30
C GLY A 5 4.66 -6.15 -17.06
N SER A 6 3.98 -7.17 -17.61
CA SER A 6 2.74 -6.95 -18.36
C SER A 6 1.52 -6.77 -17.43
N GLY A 7 0.53 -6.01 -17.89
CA GLY A 7 -0.71 -5.69 -17.19
C GLY A 7 -1.20 -4.27 -17.52
N ARG A 8 -2.28 -3.82 -16.88
CA ARG A 8 -2.75 -2.42 -17.00
C ARG A 8 -2.00 -1.56 -15.98
N VAL A 9 -1.30 -0.54 -16.44
CA VAL A 9 -0.60 0.39 -15.55
C VAL A 9 -1.60 1.37 -14.93
N ILE A 10 -1.52 1.51 -13.61
CA ILE A 10 -2.20 2.51 -12.80
C ILE A 10 -1.10 3.32 -12.12
N GLY A 11 -0.78 4.50 -12.65
CA GLY A 11 0.37 5.27 -12.19
C GLY A 11 0.13 6.77 -12.10
N GLY A 12 0.75 7.45 -11.13
CA GLY A 12 0.60 8.88 -10.92
C GLY A 12 1.29 9.39 -9.65
N GLY A 13 2.06 10.48 -9.74
CA GLY A 13 2.69 11.12 -8.58
C GLY A 13 3.48 10.18 -7.67
N GLY A 14 4.31 9.30 -8.27
CA GLY A 14 5.12 8.31 -7.57
C GLY A 14 4.43 6.96 -7.31
N LEU A 15 3.11 6.84 -7.53
CA LEU A 15 2.42 5.56 -7.54
C LEU A 15 2.77 4.79 -8.83
N ASN A 16 3.22 3.54 -8.70
CA ASN A 16 3.48 2.64 -9.81
C ASN A 16 2.88 1.26 -9.52
N VAL A 17 1.71 1.00 -10.09
CA VAL A 17 0.95 -0.24 -9.92
C VAL A 17 0.65 -0.87 -11.27
N ILE A 18 0.88 -2.17 -11.40
CA ILE A 18 0.50 -2.97 -12.56
C ILE A 18 -0.64 -3.89 -12.15
N LEU A 19 -1.85 -3.62 -12.65
CA LEU A 19 -3.00 -4.51 -12.49
C LEU A 19 -2.79 -5.76 -13.36
N LYS A 20 -2.63 -6.91 -12.69
CA LYS A 20 -2.43 -8.23 -13.32
C LYS A 20 -3.76 -8.93 -13.60
N VAL A 21 -4.66 -8.89 -12.63
CA VAL A 21 -5.99 -9.50 -12.75
C VAL A 21 -7.01 -8.46 -12.28
N PRO A 22 -7.80 -7.88 -13.20
CA PRO A 22 -8.93 -7.03 -12.82
C PRO A 22 -10.00 -7.86 -12.11
N GLY A 23 -10.78 -7.18 -11.28
CA GLY A 23 -12.01 -7.69 -10.70
C GLY A 23 -13.10 -7.98 -11.72
N GLY A 24 -14.10 -8.74 -11.27
CA GLY A 24 -15.28 -9.08 -12.05
C GLY A 24 -15.24 -10.52 -12.56
N ASP A 25 -16.38 -11.03 -13.02
CA ASP A 25 -16.58 -12.44 -13.38
C ASP A 25 -15.52 -12.96 -14.38
N PRO A 26 -14.76 -14.04 -14.07
CA PRO A 26 -14.88 -14.92 -12.89
C PRO A 26 -13.96 -14.60 -11.71
N ALA A 27 -13.15 -13.54 -11.80
CA ALA A 27 -12.23 -13.13 -10.76
C ALA A 27 -12.95 -12.48 -9.56
N VAL A 28 -12.85 -13.13 -8.41
CA VAL A 28 -13.38 -12.64 -7.12
C VAL A 28 -12.44 -11.63 -6.42
N ALA A 29 -11.20 -11.52 -6.90
CA ALA A 29 -10.14 -10.72 -6.30
C ALA A 29 -9.35 -9.98 -7.39
N SER A 30 -8.91 -8.78 -7.06
CA SER A 30 -8.02 -8.00 -7.93
C SER A 30 -6.57 -8.26 -7.51
N THR A 31 -5.69 -8.49 -8.50
CA THR A 31 -4.27 -8.79 -8.26
C THR A 31 -3.39 -7.76 -8.93
N PHE A 32 -2.39 -7.28 -8.20
CA PHE A 32 -1.52 -6.18 -8.57
C PHE A 32 -0.05 -6.55 -8.33
N GLU A 33 0.83 -5.98 -9.14
CA GLU A 33 2.25 -5.88 -8.82
C GLU A 33 2.55 -4.40 -8.54
N ILE A 34 3.16 -4.11 -7.39
CA ILE A 34 3.38 -2.73 -6.91
C ILE A 34 4.88 -2.52 -6.67
N VAL A 35 5.39 -1.38 -7.14
CA VAL A 35 6.70 -0.85 -6.72
C VAL A 35 6.47 0.15 -5.58
N VAL A 36 7.04 -0.15 -4.41
CA VAL A 36 6.97 0.69 -3.22
C VAL A 36 8.27 1.50 -3.12
N PRO A 37 8.24 2.83 -3.37
CA PRO A 37 9.47 3.63 -3.38
C PRO A 37 10.05 3.80 -1.98
N PRO A 38 11.35 4.13 -1.87
CA PRO A 38 11.99 4.52 -0.61
C PRO A 38 11.18 5.58 0.15
N GLY A 39 11.10 5.44 1.47
CA GLY A 39 10.41 6.38 2.35
C GLY A 39 8.88 6.36 2.27
N PHE A 40 8.28 5.45 1.47
CA PHE A 40 6.83 5.29 1.43
C PHE A 40 6.30 4.65 2.72
N ASP A 41 5.19 5.17 3.23
CA ASP A 41 4.46 4.62 4.36
C ASP A 41 2.97 4.85 4.12
N VAL A 42 2.19 3.77 4.15
CA VAL A 42 0.73 3.87 3.96
C VAL A 42 -0.01 4.32 5.23
N GLY A 43 0.65 4.17 6.39
CA GLY A 43 0.08 4.38 7.72
C GLY A 43 -0.81 3.21 8.17
N ALA A 44 -1.00 3.04 9.48
CA ALA A 44 -1.86 1.98 9.99
C ALA A 44 -3.34 2.24 9.70
N HIS A 45 -4.02 1.23 9.17
CA HIS A 45 -5.42 1.30 8.79
C HIS A 45 -6.12 -0.06 8.91
N VAL A 46 -7.43 -0.09 8.60
CA VAL A 46 -8.27 -1.29 8.66
C VAL A 46 -9.37 -1.22 7.59
N HIS A 47 -9.78 -2.39 7.10
CA HIS A 47 -10.96 -2.61 6.26
C HIS A 47 -11.91 -3.55 6.99
N SER A 48 -13.23 -3.30 7.07
CA SER A 48 -14.16 -4.22 7.74
C SER A 48 -14.50 -5.45 6.90
N ALA A 49 -14.46 -5.32 5.57
CA ALA A 49 -14.98 -6.34 4.65
C ALA A 49 -13.90 -6.94 3.73
N ALA A 50 -12.90 -6.16 3.35
CA ALA A 50 -11.84 -6.62 2.46
C ALA A 50 -10.76 -7.40 3.22
N GLN A 51 -10.25 -8.44 2.58
CA GLN A 51 -9.01 -9.11 2.94
C GLN A 51 -7.92 -8.73 1.94
N GLU A 52 -6.69 -8.69 2.42
CA GLU A 52 -5.52 -8.36 1.61
C GLU A 52 -4.41 -9.39 1.80
N LEU A 53 -3.62 -9.58 0.75
CA LEU A 53 -2.42 -10.40 0.75
C LEU A 53 -1.29 -9.62 0.10
N PHE A 54 -0.15 -9.56 0.79
CA PHE A 54 1.10 -9.03 0.26
C PHE A 54 2.14 -10.14 0.21
N TYR A 55 2.80 -10.32 -0.93
CA TYR A 55 3.91 -11.24 -1.10
C TYR A 55 5.11 -10.48 -1.67
N VAL A 56 6.18 -10.38 -0.90
CA VAL A 56 7.37 -9.60 -1.27
C VAL A 56 8.16 -10.36 -2.34
N LEU A 57 8.35 -9.70 -3.48
CA LEU A 57 9.10 -10.22 -4.63
C LEU A 57 10.56 -9.78 -4.56
N GLU A 58 10.81 -8.51 -4.26
CA GLU A 58 12.14 -7.89 -4.19
C GLU A 58 12.16 -6.78 -3.12
N GLY A 59 13.34 -6.48 -2.56
CA GLY A 59 13.51 -5.48 -1.52
C GLY A 59 12.98 -5.92 -0.15
N GLU A 60 12.89 -4.97 0.78
CA GLU A 60 12.41 -5.21 2.15
C GLU A 60 11.36 -4.19 2.56
N LEU A 61 10.36 -4.64 3.32
CA LEU A 61 9.32 -3.79 3.89
C LEU A 61 9.15 -4.05 5.38
N ASP A 62 8.81 -2.99 6.12
CA ASP A 62 8.24 -3.15 7.45
C ASP A 62 6.75 -3.48 7.30
N LEU A 63 6.32 -4.58 7.91
CA LEU A 63 5.00 -5.20 7.75
C LEU A 63 4.33 -5.41 9.11
N LEU A 64 3.09 -4.95 9.25
CA LEU A 64 2.27 -5.11 10.45
C LEU A 64 0.90 -5.66 10.07
N ALA A 65 0.45 -6.71 10.76
CA ALA A 65 -0.94 -7.17 10.74
C ALA A 65 -1.30 -7.84 12.08
N PHE A 66 -1.79 -7.06 13.03
CA PHE A 66 -2.31 -7.55 14.31
C PHE A 66 -3.12 -6.46 15.03
N GLU A 67 -3.97 -6.86 15.98
CA GLU A 67 -4.61 -5.92 16.91
C GLU A 67 -3.61 -5.44 17.97
N PRO A 68 -3.28 -4.13 18.03
CA PRO A 68 -2.37 -3.60 19.03
C PRO A 68 -3.03 -3.52 20.41
N GLN A 69 -2.23 -3.60 21.48
CA GLN A 69 -2.69 -3.39 22.86
C GLN A 69 -3.17 -1.95 23.09
N SER A 70 -2.53 -0.98 22.44
CA SER A 70 -2.92 0.43 22.45
C SER A 70 -2.70 1.04 21.08
N ARG A 71 -3.69 1.82 20.63
CA ARG A 71 -3.62 2.65 19.42
C ARG A 71 -3.30 4.11 19.73
N SER A 72 -2.93 4.43 20.97
CA SER A 72 -2.65 5.81 21.40
C SER A 72 -1.35 6.37 20.83
N GLN A 73 -0.43 5.50 20.40
CA GLN A 73 0.83 5.94 19.81
C GLN A 73 0.63 6.29 18.33
N PRO A 74 1.13 7.44 17.87
CA PRO A 74 0.98 7.87 16.48
C PRO A 74 1.86 7.06 15.51
N ASP A 75 2.92 6.44 16.01
CA ASP A 75 3.76 5.54 15.23
C ASP A 75 3.37 4.09 15.45
N TRP A 76 2.90 3.43 14.38
CA TRP A 76 2.53 2.03 14.39
C TRP A 76 3.73 1.10 14.60
N HIS A 77 4.97 1.55 14.38
CA HIS A 77 6.16 0.76 14.68
C HIS A 77 6.28 0.54 16.20
N GLU A 78 5.76 1.45 17.02
CA GLU A 78 5.76 1.32 18.48
C GLU A 78 4.64 0.43 19.02
N TRP A 79 3.74 -0.02 18.15
CA TRP A 79 2.65 -0.88 18.56
C TRP A 79 3.13 -2.29 18.88
N ARG A 80 2.43 -2.91 19.82
CA ARG A 80 2.65 -4.29 20.24
C ARG A 80 1.34 -5.05 20.24
N SER A 81 1.35 -6.27 19.75
CA SER A 81 0.24 -7.20 19.90
C SER A 81 0.10 -7.63 21.37
N ARG A 82 -0.97 -8.36 21.71
CA ARG A 82 -1.13 -8.95 23.04
C ARG A 82 -0.01 -9.93 23.42
N SER A 83 0.63 -10.58 22.44
CA SER A 83 1.78 -11.48 22.66
C SER A 83 3.12 -10.74 22.66
N GLY A 84 3.12 -9.41 22.51
CA GLY A 84 4.33 -8.59 22.47
C GLY A 84 4.99 -8.47 21.08
N GLN A 85 4.39 -9.07 20.04
CA GLN A 85 4.85 -8.96 18.65
C GLN A 85 4.83 -7.50 18.20
N ARG A 86 5.88 -7.08 17.48
CA ARG A 86 5.95 -5.81 16.73
C ARG A 86 5.81 -6.10 15.24
N PHE A 87 5.88 -5.05 14.42
CA PHE A 87 6.08 -5.21 12.99
C PHE A 87 7.30 -6.10 12.68
N LEU A 88 7.29 -6.72 11.52
CA LEU A 88 8.39 -7.54 11.02
C LEU A 88 8.96 -6.88 9.75
N ARG A 89 10.28 -6.94 9.59
CA ARG A 89 10.90 -6.63 8.31
C ARG A 89 10.89 -7.88 7.43
N GLY A 90 10.15 -7.83 6.34
CA GLY A 90 10.02 -8.93 5.39
C GLY A 90 10.76 -8.64 4.08
N GLY A 91 11.66 -9.56 3.69
CA GLY A 91 12.31 -9.57 2.37
C GLY A 91 11.64 -10.54 1.39
N PRO A 92 12.28 -10.87 0.25
CA PRO A 92 11.72 -11.76 -0.77
C PRO A 92 11.21 -13.10 -0.20
N GLY A 93 10.00 -13.50 -0.60
CA GLY A 93 9.33 -14.69 -0.09
C GLY A 93 8.53 -14.49 1.20
N SER A 94 8.58 -13.30 1.81
CA SER A 94 7.73 -12.97 2.95
C SER A 94 6.28 -12.76 2.51
N LEU A 95 5.34 -13.27 3.30
CA LEU A 95 3.90 -13.14 3.07
C LEU A 95 3.23 -12.46 4.27
N LEU A 96 2.39 -11.47 3.99
CA LEU A 96 1.47 -10.85 4.96
C LEU A 96 0.04 -11.12 4.49
N PHE A 97 -0.72 -11.86 5.29
CA PHE A 97 -2.16 -12.03 5.08
C PHE A 97 -2.93 -11.20 6.10
N ILE A 98 -3.92 -10.46 5.63
CA ILE A 98 -4.69 -9.50 6.41
C ILE A 98 -6.17 -9.88 6.30
N PRO A 99 -6.76 -10.49 7.35
CA PRO A 99 -8.18 -10.75 7.37
C PRO A 99 -8.98 -9.45 7.60
N PRO A 100 -10.28 -9.45 7.27
CA PRO A 100 -11.13 -8.29 7.52
C PRO A 100 -11.14 -7.90 9.00
N GLY A 101 -11.11 -6.61 9.28
CA GLY A 101 -11.07 -6.03 10.62
C GLY A 101 -9.70 -6.00 11.28
N CYS A 102 -8.67 -6.59 10.68
CA CYS A 102 -7.31 -6.59 11.22
C CYS A 102 -6.60 -5.25 10.94
N PRO A 103 -6.12 -4.52 11.97
CA PRO A 103 -5.20 -3.41 11.76
C PRO A 103 -3.93 -3.87 11.06
N HIS A 104 -3.52 -3.13 10.05
CA HIS A 104 -2.32 -3.43 9.29
C HIS A 104 -1.66 -2.16 8.74
N ALA A 105 -0.39 -2.29 8.38
CA ALA A 105 0.42 -1.24 7.78
C ALA A 105 1.59 -1.86 7.01
N PHE A 106 2.12 -1.10 6.04
CA PHE A 106 3.46 -1.35 5.53
C PHE A 106 4.21 -0.04 5.25
N ALA A 107 5.54 -0.11 5.33
CA ALA A 107 6.41 0.98 4.92
C ALA A 107 7.67 0.43 4.26
N ASN A 108 8.26 1.24 3.37
CA ASN A 108 9.61 1.04 2.87
C ASN A 108 10.56 2.01 3.58
N PRO A 109 11.22 1.60 4.67
CA PRO A 109 12.17 2.43 5.40
C PRO A 109 13.56 2.44 4.76
N THR A 110 13.75 1.73 3.65
CA THR A 110 15.05 1.52 3.02
C THR A 110 15.35 2.62 1.99
N LYS A 111 16.52 2.53 1.34
CA LYS A 111 16.94 3.41 0.24
C LYS A 111 16.65 2.83 -1.14
N GLU A 112 16.18 1.59 -1.20
CA GLU A 112 15.92 0.86 -2.44
C GLU A 112 14.41 0.64 -2.60
N PRO A 113 13.88 0.61 -3.84
CA PRO A 113 12.50 0.22 -4.07
C PRO A 113 12.25 -1.24 -3.67
N ALA A 114 11.03 -1.53 -3.22
CA ALA A 114 10.56 -2.90 -2.99
C ALA A 114 9.47 -3.26 -4.00
N ARG A 115 9.40 -4.52 -4.43
CA ARG A 115 8.35 -5.04 -5.30
C ARG A 115 7.50 -6.05 -4.57
N VAL A 116 6.18 -5.90 -4.70
CA VAL A 116 5.22 -6.72 -3.96
C VAL A 116 4.09 -7.16 -4.89
N LEU A 117 3.73 -8.43 -4.81
CA LEU A 117 2.44 -8.90 -5.32
C LEU A 117 1.38 -8.61 -4.26
N PHE A 118 0.40 -7.79 -4.62
CA PHE A 118 -0.70 -7.38 -3.77
C PHE A 118 -2.00 -7.97 -4.32
N GLN A 119 -2.84 -8.55 -3.45
CA GLN A 119 -4.16 -9.02 -3.82
C GLN A 119 -5.20 -8.51 -2.83
N ALA A 120 -6.31 -7.98 -3.35
CA ALA A 120 -7.45 -7.54 -2.56
C ALA A 120 -8.71 -8.32 -2.95
N ALA A 121 -9.47 -8.77 -1.95
CA ALA A 121 -10.74 -9.45 -2.16
C ALA A 121 -11.80 -8.93 -1.15
N PRO A 122 -13.05 -8.66 -1.57
CA PRO A 122 -13.56 -8.73 -2.94
C PRO A 122 -12.87 -7.74 -3.89
N SER A 123 -13.03 -7.96 -5.18
CA SER A 123 -12.44 -7.09 -6.21
C SER A 123 -13.05 -5.68 -6.26
N GLY A 124 -12.34 -4.73 -6.87
CA GLY A 124 -12.74 -3.32 -7.00
C GLY A 124 -11.74 -2.34 -6.38
N HIS A 125 -10.65 -2.85 -5.79
CA HIS A 125 -9.57 -2.01 -5.25
C HIS A 125 -8.87 -1.19 -6.37
N GLU A 126 -8.90 -1.67 -7.61
CA GLU A 126 -8.37 -0.98 -8.78
C GLU A 126 -9.06 0.37 -9.03
N ASP A 127 -10.37 0.49 -8.75
CA ASP A 127 -11.12 1.72 -8.97
C ASP A 127 -10.65 2.81 -8.00
N TYR A 128 -10.38 2.42 -6.74
CA TYR A 128 -9.75 3.30 -5.75
C TYR A 128 -8.36 3.76 -6.21
N LEU A 129 -7.54 2.83 -6.71
CA LEU A 129 -6.19 3.14 -7.19
C LEU A 129 -6.22 4.03 -8.44
N ASP A 130 -7.16 3.83 -9.36
CA ASP A 130 -7.33 4.66 -10.55
C ASP A 130 -7.67 6.11 -10.18
N GLU A 131 -8.63 6.31 -9.26
CA GLU A 131 -8.98 7.65 -8.78
C GLU A 131 -7.84 8.28 -7.97
N LEU A 132 -7.14 7.51 -7.12
CA LEU A 132 -5.99 8.00 -6.38
C LEU A 132 -4.86 8.43 -7.33
N ALA A 133 -4.56 7.63 -8.34
CA ALA A 133 -3.57 7.95 -9.36
C ALA A 133 -3.94 9.23 -10.12
N ALA A 134 -5.21 9.42 -10.44
CA ALA A 134 -5.69 10.67 -11.06
C ALA A 134 -5.49 11.88 -10.15
N MET A 135 -5.81 11.77 -8.85
CA MET A 135 -5.55 12.84 -7.88
C MET A 135 -4.07 13.15 -7.75
N LEU A 136 -3.21 12.13 -7.70
CA LEU A 136 -1.77 12.28 -7.61
C LEU A 136 -1.17 12.96 -8.85
N ARG A 137 -1.62 12.60 -10.07
CA ARG A 137 -1.21 13.27 -11.31
C ARG A 137 -1.62 14.74 -11.31
N ALA A 138 -2.88 15.02 -10.97
CA ALA A 138 -3.41 16.38 -10.97
C ALA A 138 -2.73 17.31 -9.93
N ALA A 139 -2.16 16.72 -8.88
CA ALA A 139 -1.52 17.45 -7.78
C ALA A 139 0.01 17.34 -7.78
N GLU A 140 0.63 16.90 -8.88
CA GLU A 140 2.09 16.73 -9.01
C GLU A 140 2.70 15.93 -7.84
N GLY A 141 2.03 14.83 -7.46
CA GLY A 141 2.45 13.95 -6.35
C GLY A 141 2.12 14.47 -4.95
N ARG A 142 1.51 15.65 -4.80
CA ARG A 142 1.17 16.26 -3.50
C ARG A 142 -0.33 16.54 -3.38
N PRO A 143 -1.18 15.50 -3.34
CA PRO A 143 -2.62 15.66 -3.28
C PRO A 143 -3.05 16.24 -1.93
N ASP A 144 -4.18 16.94 -1.94
CA ASP A 144 -4.81 17.43 -0.73
C ASP A 144 -5.14 16.25 0.21
N PRO A 145 -4.57 16.20 1.43
CA PRO A 145 -4.80 15.12 2.38
C PRO A 145 -6.28 14.89 2.70
N ASP A 146 -7.10 15.94 2.72
CA ASP A 146 -8.52 15.83 3.04
C ASP A 146 -9.30 15.15 1.91
N LYS A 147 -8.93 15.43 0.65
CA LYS A 147 -9.49 14.76 -0.53
C LYS A 147 -9.08 13.28 -0.60
N VAL A 148 -7.83 12.96 -0.25
CA VAL A 148 -7.38 11.57 -0.16
C VAL A 148 -8.14 10.83 0.95
N ALA A 149 -8.36 11.48 2.09
CA ALA A 149 -9.15 10.91 3.18
C ALA A 149 -10.63 10.71 2.77
N GLU A 150 -11.20 11.62 1.99
CA GLU A 150 -12.55 11.48 1.44
C GLU A 150 -12.66 10.32 0.44
N LEU A 151 -11.69 10.19 -0.47
CA LEU A 151 -11.59 9.06 -1.39
C LEU A 151 -11.55 7.73 -0.63
N ARG A 152 -10.69 7.62 0.39
CA ARG A 152 -10.57 6.43 1.25
C ARG A 152 -11.90 6.06 1.93
N ARG A 153 -12.66 7.05 2.41
CA ARG A 153 -13.99 6.85 3.01
C ARG A 153 -15.02 6.34 1.99
N ARG A 154 -15.03 6.88 0.76
CA ARG A 154 -15.99 6.46 -0.29
C ARG A 154 -15.84 5.00 -0.67
N TYR A 155 -14.60 4.55 -0.83
CA TYR A 155 -14.32 3.23 -1.35
C TYR A 155 -14.40 2.11 -0.31
N ALA A 156 -14.52 2.43 0.99
CA ALA A 156 -14.51 1.48 2.11
C ALA A 156 -13.33 0.47 2.13
N TYR A 157 -12.40 0.55 1.16
CA TYR A 157 -11.12 -0.15 1.15
C TYR A 157 -10.10 0.53 2.05
N VAL A 158 -10.38 1.63 2.74
CA VAL A 158 -9.56 2.12 3.87
C VAL A 158 -10.55 2.79 4.82
N GLU A 159 -11.23 1.99 5.65
CA GLU A 159 -12.36 2.51 6.44
C GLU A 159 -11.94 3.42 7.57
N ARG A 160 -10.78 3.13 8.18
CA ARG A 160 -10.28 3.93 9.29
C ARG A 160 -8.77 3.99 9.28
N VAL A 161 -8.25 5.19 9.07
CA VAL A 161 -6.87 5.53 9.40
C VAL A 161 -6.75 5.54 10.92
N LEU A 162 -5.83 4.75 11.46
CA LEU A 162 -5.64 4.60 12.90
C LEU A 162 -4.56 5.54 13.46
N CYS A 163 -3.67 6.02 12.60
CA CYS A 163 -2.62 6.99 12.92
C CYS A 163 -2.76 8.26 12.05
N PRO A 164 -3.66 9.20 12.38
CA PRO A 164 -3.77 10.46 11.64
C PRO A 164 -2.45 11.25 11.71
N GLY A 165 -1.90 11.65 10.55
CA GLY A 165 -0.63 12.38 10.46
C GLY A 165 0.61 11.51 10.17
N ARG A 166 0.48 10.18 10.22
CA ARG A 166 1.44 9.20 9.67
C ARG A 166 0.80 8.53 8.44
N GLY A 167 1.59 8.09 7.46
CA GLY A 167 1.10 7.77 6.11
C GLY A 167 1.45 8.84 5.08
N ARG A 168 2.71 9.30 5.09
CA ARG A 168 3.21 10.39 4.24
C ARG A 168 4.35 9.85 3.38
N TRP A 169 4.31 10.12 2.08
CA TRP A 169 5.52 10.03 1.27
C TRP A 169 6.54 11.01 1.84
N ARG A 170 7.72 10.49 2.21
CA ARG A 170 8.85 11.26 2.74
C ARG A 170 9.91 11.42 1.66
N PRO A 171 9.77 12.40 0.74
CA PRO A 171 10.74 12.64 -0.34
C PRO A 171 12.14 12.94 0.20
N ASP A 172 12.25 13.43 1.42
CA ASP A 172 13.51 13.67 2.13
C ASP A 172 14.32 12.38 2.41
N LEU A 173 13.68 11.22 2.31
CA LEU A 173 14.32 9.91 2.39
C LEU A 173 14.55 9.28 1.01
N VAL A 174 14.08 9.92 -0.07
CA VAL A 174 14.28 9.51 -1.46
C VAL A 174 15.64 10.04 -1.93
N PRO A 175 16.57 9.17 -2.36
CA PRO A 175 17.78 9.61 -3.03
C PRO A 175 17.44 10.52 -4.24
N PRO A 176 18.17 11.63 -4.47
CA PRO A 176 17.82 12.65 -5.49
C PRO A 176 17.80 12.11 -6.93
N ASP A 177 18.27 10.90 -7.16
CA ASP A 177 18.42 10.18 -8.40
C ASP A 177 17.21 9.29 -8.79
N LEU A 178 16.15 9.24 -7.97
CA LEU A 178 14.93 8.47 -8.26
C LEU A 178 13.75 9.32 -8.77
N ASP A 179 13.91 10.63 -8.93
CA ASP A 179 12.86 11.54 -9.42
C ASP A 179 12.72 11.55 -10.97
N ASP A 180 13.57 10.84 -11.70
CA ASP A 180 13.47 10.75 -13.16
C ASP A 180 12.68 9.52 -13.61
N ASP A 181 11.45 9.80 -14.03
CA ASP A 181 10.80 9.23 -15.20
C ASP A 181 11.01 7.71 -15.44
N GLN A 182 10.16 6.90 -14.80
CA GLN A 182 9.97 5.49 -15.17
C GLN A 182 8.82 5.32 -16.18
N SER A 183 8.44 6.36 -16.93
CA SER A 183 7.38 6.25 -17.96
C SER A 183 7.85 5.57 -19.25
N GLU A 184 9.14 5.28 -19.39
CA GLU A 184 9.69 4.54 -20.52
C GLU A 184 10.56 3.35 -20.05
N ARG A 185 9.93 2.20 -19.78
CA ARG A 185 10.56 0.88 -19.93
C ARG A 185 9.57 -0.26 -19.96
#